data_AF-A0A6N3J3B8-F1
#
_entry.id   AF-A0A6N3J3B8-F1
#
_cell.length_a   1.000
_cell.length_b   1.000
_cell.length_c   1.000
_cell.angle_alpha   90.00
_cell.angle_beta   90.00
_cell.angle_gamma   90.00
#
_symmetry.space_group_name_H-M   'P 1'
#
loop_
_entity.id
_entity.type
_entity.pdbx_description
1 polymer ?
#
loop_
_entity_poly.entity_id
_entity_poly.type
_entity_poly.pdbx_seq_one_letter_code
_entity_poly.pdbx_strand_id
1 'polypeptide(L)'
;MFLVATQGRLGQTYNIGGSNERSNIEVVQKICDLLEELAPTHPHAFAVNGIGFRGLIQHVEDRPGYDVRYAIDASKLEHELGWQPYESFESGLRKTVKWIVEQSDEVRS
;
A
#
# COMPACT_ATOMS: atom_id res chain seq x y z
N MET A 1 -16.66 -10.88 -7.84
CA MET A 1 -18.08 -10.55 -8.13
C MET A 1 -18.31 -9.07 -7.82
N PHE A 2 -19.02 -8.32 -8.67
CA PHE A 2 -19.19 -6.86 -8.53
C PHE A 2 -20.36 -6.49 -7.59
N LEU A 3 -20.14 -6.50 -6.27
CA LEU A 3 -21.21 -6.39 -5.26
C LEU A 3 -22.07 -5.13 -5.39
N VAL A 4 -21.47 -3.94 -5.51
CA VAL A 4 -22.24 -2.68 -5.63
C VAL A 4 -23.10 -2.68 -6.90
N ALA A 5 -22.57 -3.17 -8.02
CA ALA A 5 -23.28 -3.16 -9.30
C ALA A 5 -24.43 -4.18 -9.35
N THR A 6 -24.36 -5.27 -8.61
CA THR A 6 -25.36 -6.35 -8.66
C THR A 6 -26.34 -6.35 -7.49
N GLN A 7 -25.95 -5.79 -6.34
CA GLN A 7 -26.72 -5.85 -5.09
C GLN A 7 -26.90 -4.48 -4.42
N GLY A 8 -26.23 -3.44 -4.90
CA GLY A 8 -26.38 -2.08 -4.40
C GLY A 8 -27.77 -1.53 -4.69
N ARG A 9 -28.29 -0.71 -3.77
CA ARG A 9 -29.60 -0.05 -3.95
C ARG A 9 -29.45 1.19 -4.83
N LEU A 10 -30.40 1.39 -5.75
CA LEU A 10 -30.42 2.58 -6.61
C LEU A 10 -30.50 3.87 -5.79
N GLY A 11 -29.72 4.87 -6.20
CA GLY A 11 -29.65 6.18 -5.53
C GLY A 11 -28.84 6.18 -4.22
N GLN A 12 -28.24 5.06 -3.80
CA GLN A 12 -27.37 5.01 -2.63
C GLN A 12 -25.90 5.26 -3.00
N THR A 13 -25.18 5.87 -2.05
CA THR A 13 -23.72 5.98 -2.08
C THR A 13 -23.12 4.98 -1.08
N TYR A 14 -22.03 4.33 -1.48
CA TYR A 14 -21.27 3.40 -0.66
C TYR A 14 -19.78 3.77 -0.70
N ASN A 15 -19.21 4.03 0.46
CA ASN A 15 -17.76 4.19 0.59
C ASN A 15 -17.07 2.83 0.47
N ILE A 16 -15.91 2.81 -0.19
CA ILE A 16 -15.08 1.60 -0.32
C ILE A 16 -13.73 1.91 0.34
N GLY A 17 -13.35 1.13 1.35
CA GLY A 17 -12.12 1.31 2.09
C GLY A 17 -11.81 0.09 2.95
N GLY A 18 -10.52 -0.18 3.18
CA GLY A 18 -10.09 -1.35 3.97
C GLY A 18 -9.78 -1.05 5.44
N SER A 19 -10.19 0.11 5.97
CA SER A 19 -9.90 0.55 7.35
C SER A 19 -8.41 0.45 7.74
N ASN A 20 -7.51 0.80 6.81
CA ASN A 20 -6.06 0.68 6.96
C ASN A 20 -5.38 2.05 7.07
N GLU A 21 -5.77 2.86 8.06
CA GLU A 21 -5.06 4.12 8.32
C GLU A 21 -3.60 3.87 8.71
N ARG A 22 -2.66 4.52 8.01
CA ARG A 22 -1.22 4.46 8.27
C ARG A 22 -0.59 5.81 7.91
N SER A 23 0.48 6.18 8.59
CA SER A 23 1.28 7.34 8.20
C SER A 23 2.17 7.02 6.99
N ASN A 24 2.51 8.03 6.20
CA ASN A 24 3.41 7.87 5.04
C ASN A 24 4.75 7.25 5.44
N ILE A 25 5.31 7.64 6.60
CA ILE A 25 6.60 7.13 7.05
C ILE A 25 6.53 5.63 7.38
N GLU A 26 5.44 5.13 7.99
CA GLU A 26 5.26 3.71 8.25
C GLU A 26 5.17 2.90 6.96
N VAL A 27 4.49 3.43 5.95
CA VAL A 27 4.39 2.79 4.62
C VAL A 27 5.75 2.69 3.97
N VAL A 28 6.50 3.80 3.92
CA VAL A 28 7.85 3.84 3.33
C VAL A 28 8.79 2.88 4.05
N GLN A 29 8.78 2.85 5.39
CA GLN A 29 9.61 1.93 6.16
C GLN A 29 9.27 0.45 5.86
N LYS A 30 7.98 0.09 5.75
CA LYS A 30 7.57 -1.26 5.36
C LYS A 30 8.00 -1.62 3.94
N ILE A 31 7.98 -0.66 3.01
CA ILE A 31 8.52 -0.88 1.66
C ILE A 31 10.02 -1.16 1.72
N CYS A 32 10.80 -0.37 2.47
CA CYS A 32 12.22 -0.60 2.62
C CYS A 32 12.52 -2.01 3.17
N ASP A 33 11.77 -2.46 4.19
CA ASP A 33 11.94 -3.81 4.76
C ASP A 33 11.65 -4.91 3.75
N LEU A 34 10.58 -4.74 2.95
CA LEU A 34 10.23 -5.70 1.90
C LEU A 34 11.30 -5.74 0.79
N LEU A 35 11.92 -4.60 0.47
CA LEU A 35 12.99 -4.54 -0.53
C LEU A 35 14.27 -5.23 -0.06
N GLU A 36 14.60 -5.18 1.23
CA GLU A 36 15.73 -5.95 1.78
C GLU A 36 15.53 -7.46 1.58
N GLU A 37 14.29 -7.94 1.69
CA GLU A 37 13.98 -9.35 1.49
C GLU A 37 13.89 -9.74 0.00
N LEU A 38 13.20 -8.91 -0.79
CA LEU A 38 12.84 -9.25 -2.18
C LEU A 38 13.93 -8.88 -3.19
N ALA A 39 14.83 -7.96 -2.85
CA ALA A 39 15.93 -7.51 -3.71
C ALA A 39 17.28 -7.45 -2.94
N PRO A 40 17.72 -8.56 -2.32
CA PRO A 40 18.89 -8.56 -1.41
C PRO A 40 20.23 -8.28 -2.14
N THR A 41 20.27 -8.42 -3.46
CA THR A 41 21.45 -8.17 -4.30
C THR A 41 21.51 -6.74 -4.86
N HIS A 42 20.48 -5.92 -4.60
CA HIS A 42 20.45 -4.54 -5.09
C HIS A 42 21.59 -3.71 -4.48
N PRO A 43 22.21 -2.76 -5.21
CA PRO A 43 23.29 -1.91 -4.68
C PRO A 43 22.94 -1.11 -3.42
N HIS A 44 21.64 -0.90 -3.17
CA HIS A 44 21.14 -0.22 -1.98
C HIS A 44 20.70 -1.16 -0.85
N ALA A 45 20.70 -2.47 -1.06
CA ALA A 45 20.39 -3.43 -0.02
C ALA A 45 21.45 -3.40 1.07
N PHE A 46 21.03 -3.62 2.31
CA PHE A 46 21.90 -3.61 3.48
C PHE A 46 23.03 -4.64 3.35
N ALA A 47 22.72 -5.80 2.79
CA ALA A 47 23.70 -6.86 2.53
C ALA A 47 24.83 -6.42 1.56
N VAL A 48 24.62 -5.39 0.74
CA VAL A 48 25.59 -4.91 -0.25
C VAL A 48 26.38 -3.70 0.24
N ASN A 49 25.72 -2.71 0.87
CA ASN A 49 26.36 -1.44 1.22
C ASN A 49 26.41 -1.13 2.74
N GLY A 50 25.82 -1.97 3.59
CA GLY A 50 25.78 -1.80 5.05
C GLY A 50 24.89 -0.65 5.56
N ILE A 51 24.18 0.06 4.67
CA ILE A 51 23.27 1.18 5.00
C ILE A 51 21.81 0.75 4.82
N GLY A 52 21.51 0.03 3.74
CA GLY A 52 20.16 -0.45 3.41
C GLY A 52 19.24 0.61 2.82
N PHE A 53 18.05 0.18 2.37
CA PHE A 53 17.08 1.05 1.70
C PHE A 53 16.55 2.16 2.61
N ARG A 54 16.47 1.91 3.92
CA ARG A 54 16.01 2.92 4.89
C ARG A 54 16.94 4.13 4.96
N GLY A 55 18.23 3.97 4.65
CA GLY A 55 19.18 5.09 4.60
C GLY A 55 18.95 6.07 3.45
N LEU A 56 18.04 5.75 2.51
CA LEU A 56 17.63 6.64 1.42
C LEU A 56 16.50 7.59 1.83
N ILE A 57 15.89 7.41 3.01
CA ILE A 57 14.78 8.25 3.47
C ILE A 57 15.30 9.66 3.78
N GLN A 58 14.69 10.67 3.16
CA GLN A 58 14.98 12.07 3.41
C GLN A 58 13.70 12.83 3.80
N HIS A 59 13.80 13.65 4.84
CA HIS A 59 12.73 14.55 5.24
C HIS A 59 12.81 15.84 4.43
N VAL A 60 11.71 16.19 3.79
CA VAL A 60 11.55 17.42 3.01
C VAL A 60 10.52 18.33 3.67
N GLU A 61 10.53 19.62 3.33
CA GLU A 61 9.51 20.56 3.78
C GLU A 61 8.12 20.09 3.36
N ASP A 62 7.15 20.30 4.26
CA ASP A 62 5.78 19.85 4.05
C ASP A 62 5.08 20.68 2.97
N ARG A 63 4.10 20.06 2.29
CA ARG A 63 3.37 20.72 1.21
C ARG A 63 2.33 21.68 1.80
N PRO A 64 2.30 22.97 1.39
CA PRO A 64 1.26 23.89 1.84
C PRO A 64 -0.13 23.38 1.44
N GLY A 65 -1.05 23.28 2.41
CA GLY A 65 -2.44 22.86 2.18
C GLY A 65 -2.66 21.35 2.12
N TYR A 66 -1.77 20.54 2.69
CA TYR A 66 -1.91 19.09 2.73
C TYR A 66 -2.93 18.62 3.79
N ASP A 67 -3.84 17.72 3.38
CA ASP A 67 -4.72 17.01 4.30
C ASP A 67 -3.91 15.96 5.08
N VAL A 68 -3.80 16.17 6.39
CA VAL A 68 -2.94 15.36 7.28
C VAL A 68 -3.43 13.92 7.43
N ARG A 69 -4.73 13.66 7.20
CA ARG A 69 -5.35 12.36 7.46
C ARG A 69 -6.55 12.11 6.54
N TYR A 70 -6.54 10.96 5.87
CA TYR A 70 -7.72 10.41 5.20
C TYR A 70 -8.14 9.12 5.88
N ALA A 71 -9.42 9.08 6.26
CA ALA A 71 -10.07 7.93 6.87
C ALA A 71 -11.37 7.68 6.12
N ILE A 72 -11.54 6.49 5.56
CA ILE A 72 -12.78 6.10 4.89
C ILE A 72 -13.53 5.14 5.81
N ASP A 73 -14.75 5.52 6.19
CA ASP A 73 -15.70 4.62 6.85
C ASP A 73 -16.46 3.82 5.79
N ALA A 74 -16.15 2.52 5.69
CA ALA A 74 -16.79 1.56 4.79
C ALA A 74 -17.92 0.75 5.47
N SER A 75 -18.27 1.04 6.72
CA SER A 75 -19.20 0.25 7.53
C SER A 75 -20.56 0.01 6.85
N LYS A 76 -21.08 0.98 6.11
CA LYS A 76 -22.33 0.83 5.35
C LYS A 76 -22.24 -0.30 4.31
N LEU A 77 -21.14 -0.35 3.56
CA LEU A 77 -20.92 -1.35 2.53
C LEU A 77 -20.75 -2.75 3.14
N GLU A 78 -20.06 -2.83 4.28
CA GLU A 78 -19.89 -4.07 5.04
C GLU A 78 -21.23 -4.59 5.56
N HIS A 79 -22.02 -3.74 6.23
CA HIS A 79 -23.29 -4.14 6.82
C HIS A 79 -24.36 -4.49 5.77
N GLU A 80 -24.47 -3.71 4.69
CA GLU A 80 -25.54 -3.90 3.70
C GLU A 80 -25.21 -4.98 2.66
N LEU A 81 -23.97 -5.07 2.21
CA LEU A 81 -23.57 -5.96 1.10
C LEU A 81 -22.61 -7.06 1.53
N GLY A 82 -22.23 -7.15 2.81
CA GLY A 82 -21.30 -8.15 3.32
C GLY A 82 -19.89 -8.03 2.71
N TRP A 83 -19.56 -6.88 2.13
CA TRP A 83 -18.25 -6.65 1.53
C TRP A 83 -17.18 -6.62 2.62
N GLN A 84 -16.05 -7.24 2.35
CA GLN A 84 -14.83 -7.15 3.15
C GLN A 84 -13.63 -7.17 2.20
N PRO A 85 -12.54 -6.46 2.52
CA PRO A 85 -11.31 -6.57 1.74
C PRO A 85 -10.74 -7.98 1.84
N TYR A 86 -10.35 -8.57 0.70
CA TYR A 86 -9.70 -9.89 0.68
C TYR A 86 -8.24 -9.83 1.13
N GLU A 87 -7.59 -8.69 0.97
CA GLU A 87 -6.20 -8.46 1.32
C GLU A 87 -6.10 -7.59 2.56
N SER A 88 -5.15 -7.90 3.44
CA SER A 88 -4.69 -6.94 4.45
C SER A 88 -3.75 -5.93 3.81
N PHE A 89 -3.47 -4.83 4.53
CA PHE A 89 -2.44 -3.89 4.10
C PHE A 89 -1.10 -4.59 3.87
N GLU A 90 -0.68 -5.47 4.79
CA GLU A 90 0.57 -6.21 4.71
C GLU A 90 0.63 -7.15 3.50
N SER A 91 -0.44 -7.92 3.24
CA SER A 91 -0.46 -8.86 2.11
C SER A 91 -0.49 -8.14 0.77
N GLY A 92 -1.28 -7.07 0.67
CA GLY A 92 -1.35 -6.21 -0.50
C GLY A 92 -0.01 -5.54 -0.80
N LEU A 93 0.60 -4.89 0.21
CA LEU A 93 1.86 -4.17 0.04
C LEU A 93 2.99 -5.11 -0.42
N ARG A 94 3.12 -6.30 0.17
CA ARG A 94 4.10 -7.29 -0.27
C ARG A 94 3.89 -7.69 -1.73
N LYS A 95 2.65 -7.98 -2.13
CA LYS A 95 2.33 -8.36 -3.52
C LYS A 95 2.70 -7.24 -4.48
N THR A 96 2.42 -5.98 -4.13
CA THR A 96 2.79 -4.82 -4.93
C THR A 96 4.30 -4.66 -5.07
N VAL A 97 5.05 -4.69 -3.96
CA VAL A 97 6.53 -4.55 -4.02
C VAL A 97 7.15 -5.68 -4.82
N LYS A 98 6.70 -6.93 -4.58
CA LYS A 98 7.16 -8.10 -5.33
C LYS A 98 6.94 -7.93 -6.83
N TRP A 99 5.73 -7.53 -7.24
CA TRP A 99 5.40 -7.31 -8.64
C TRP A 99 6.30 -6.23 -9.29
N ILE A 100 6.60 -5.13 -8.59
CA ILE A 100 7.51 -4.09 -9.10
C ILE A 100 8.94 -4.63 -9.30
N VAL A 101 9.45 -5.39 -8.34
CA VAL A 101 10.80 -5.97 -8.43
C VAL A 101 10.89 -6.94 -9.62
N GLU A 102 9.91 -7.84 -9.75
CA GLU A 102 9.86 -8.80 -10.86
C GLU A 102 9.76 -8.12 -12.23
N GLN A 103 8.92 -7.09 -12.37
CA GLN A 103 8.83 -6.33 -13.63
C GLN A 103 10.11 -5.56 -13.98
N SER A 104 10.82 -5.06 -12.96
CA SER A 104 12.09 -4.35 -13.18
C SER A 104 13.19 -5.26 -13.70
N ASP A 105 13.15 -6.55 -13.35
CA ASP A 105 14.05 -7.57 -13.88
C ASP A 105 13.68 -7.96 -15.32
N GLU A 106 12.38 -8.08 -15.64
CA GLU A 106 11.88 -8.39 -16.99
C GLU A 106 12.20 -7.29 -18.02
N VAL A 107 12.12 -6.01 -17.63
CA VAL A 107 12.38 -4.88 -18.54
C VAL A 107 13.88 -4.69 -18.82
N ARG A 108 14.76 -5.30 -17.99
CA ARG A 108 16.23 -5.19 -18.12
C ARG A 108 16.86 -6.40 -18.83
N SER A 109 16.08 -7.41 -19.21
CA SER A 109 16.49 -8.58 -20.01
C SER A 109 16.14 -8.42 -21.48
#